data_AF-A0A965FKY6-F1
#
_entry.id   AF-A0A965FKY6-F1
#
_cell.length_a   1.000
_cell.length_b   1.000
_cell.length_c   1.000
_cell.angle_alpha   90.00
_cell.angle_beta   90.00
_cell.angle_gamma   90.00
#
_symmetry.space_group_name_H-M   'P 1'
#
loop_
_entity.id
_entity.type
_entity.pdbx_description
1 polymer ?
#
loop_
_entity_poly.entity_id
_entity_poly.type
_entity_poly.pdbx_seq_one_letter_code
_entity_poly.pdbx_strand_id
1 'polypeptide(L)'
;MYFRMTEQVKRRMIQTLRDFWSVQPQYPDLVDHIQGKYSFRERPQYAIILKTSSANQVALSADNYVGTVQSHVMLARVGDSPGLSIEWVREDELAIQRNGGSFPTAPGIYYIEVERTASPIPPYNKEDTFQFYVDPLIDVNDETLVKVDDLTYQTQNPVLAGSMRLYEMPGAIQLLEGTNYTLDPDNGTVTLTEPLPRNGSLSADYRYVAPTTGPHPIVQMQANHTAIPGTVLAFGRRVQAGDKMAVVVTARRGPTALEYGGRWDLSLDFDVVARDVYAQQEIVDLTVMYLWGIARSRLSMEGIEISTVSMGGESEEAYDENADDYYYNATIGVQLQADWSIHVPLAATVRRALPQTDAQIRMTAALSDEELAALGNAATSIRVLADLGLRAVEDPFFVGLGGTYEGIS
;
A
#
# COMPACT_ATOMS: atom_id res chain seq x y z
N MET A 1 5.94 0.82 -8.43
CA MET A 1 5.68 1.10 -9.87
C MET A 1 6.79 1.85 -10.66
N TYR A 2 7.36 2.97 -10.17
CA TYR A 2 8.26 3.88 -10.92
C TYR A 2 9.34 3.21 -11.81
N PHE A 3 10.07 2.23 -11.27
CA PHE A 3 11.17 1.58 -12.00
C PHE A 3 10.76 0.73 -13.21
N ARG A 4 9.45 0.49 -13.45
CA ARG A 4 8.95 -0.36 -14.54
C ARG A 4 7.77 0.23 -15.30
N MET A 5 7.66 1.57 -15.37
CA MET A 5 6.55 2.25 -16.05
C MET A 5 6.33 1.76 -17.48
N THR A 6 7.40 1.67 -18.28
CA THR A 6 7.35 1.16 -19.65
C THR A 6 6.72 -0.24 -19.75
N GLU A 7 7.08 -1.14 -18.84
CA GLU A 7 6.53 -2.51 -18.84
C GLU A 7 5.06 -2.53 -18.42
N GLN A 8 4.68 -1.71 -17.44
CA GLN A 8 3.30 -1.66 -16.94
C GLN A 8 2.34 -1.07 -17.97
N VAL A 9 2.73 0.04 -18.62
CA VAL A 9 1.92 0.63 -19.70
C VAL A 9 1.78 -0.36 -20.86
N LYS A 10 2.88 -1.01 -21.25
CA LYS A 10 2.87 -2.08 -22.26
C LYS A 10 1.90 -3.21 -21.92
N ARG A 11 1.93 -3.73 -20.69
CA ARG A 11 1.00 -4.77 -20.23
C ARG A 11 -0.44 -4.28 -20.24
N ARG A 12 -0.67 -3.04 -19.81
CA ARG A 12 -2.00 -2.43 -19.82
C ARG A 12 -2.55 -2.35 -21.24
N MET A 13 -1.76 -1.86 -22.20
CA MET A 13 -2.16 -1.80 -23.61
C MET A 13 -2.47 -3.18 -24.19
N ILE A 14 -1.66 -4.20 -23.88
CA ILE A 14 -1.93 -5.59 -24.30
C ILE A 14 -3.26 -6.08 -23.73
N GLN A 15 -3.52 -5.87 -22.44
CA GLN A 15 -4.78 -6.29 -21.81
C GLN A 15 -5.97 -5.56 -22.44
N THR A 16 -5.85 -4.25 -22.66
CA THR A 16 -6.90 -3.43 -23.28
C THR A 16 -7.24 -3.94 -24.69
N LEU A 17 -6.23 -4.30 -25.49
CA LEU A 17 -6.46 -4.91 -26.80
C LEU A 17 -7.07 -6.31 -26.70
N ARG A 18 -6.62 -7.14 -25.76
CA ARG A 18 -7.18 -8.49 -25.55
C ARG A 18 -8.65 -8.42 -25.16
N ASP A 19 -9.01 -7.52 -24.26
CA ASP A 19 -10.40 -7.30 -23.87
C ASP A 19 -11.26 -6.89 -25.08
N PHE A 20 -10.76 -5.98 -25.93
CA PHE A 20 -11.45 -5.59 -27.17
C PHE A 20 -11.60 -6.74 -28.16
N TRP A 21 -10.53 -7.49 -28.44
CA TRP A 21 -10.57 -8.57 -29.41
C TRP A 21 -11.33 -9.80 -28.91
N SER A 22 -11.46 -9.99 -27.59
CA SER A 22 -12.23 -11.09 -26.99
C SER A 22 -13.72 -11.09 -27.32
N VAL A 23 -14.27 -9.94 -27.71
CA VAL A 23 -15.67 -9.82 -28.10
C VAL A 23 -15.89 -9.93 -29.61
N GLN A 24 -14.81 -10.00 -30.41
CA GLN A 24 -14.90 -10.05 -31.87
C GLN A 24 -15.02 -11.49 -32.36
N PRO A 25 -16.14 -11.86 -33.03
CA PRO A 25 -16.39 -13.25 -33.40
C PRO A 25 -15.52 -13.74 -34.57
N GLN A 26 -14.98 -12.82 -35.38
CA GLN A 26 -14.25 -13.16 -36.60
C GLN A 26 -12.81 -13.63 -36.33
N TYR A 27 -12.23 -13.24 -35.19
CA TYR A 27 -10.84 -13.52 -34.83
C TYR A 27 -10.72 -14.04 -33.38
N PRO A 28 -11.32 -15.19 -33.05
CA PRO A 28 -11.48 -15.66 -31.67
C PRO A 28 -10.15 -16.01 -30.97
N ASP A 29 -9.16 -16.45 -31.72
CA ASP A 29 -7.80 -16.82 -31.28
C ASP A 29 -6.81 -15.65 -31.33
N LEU A 30 -7.18 -14.49 -31.90
CA LEU A 30 -6.28 -13.34 -31.96
C LEU A 30 -5.85 -12.87 -30.57
N VAL A 31 -6.75 -12.99 -29.58
CA VAL A 31 -6.50 -12.63 -28.17
C VAL A 31 -5.23 -13.31 -27.61
N ASP A 32 -5.04 -14.59 -27.96
CA ASP A 32 -3.88 -15.38 -27.53
C ASP A 32 -2.61 -14.97 -28.26
N HIS A 33 -2.74 -14.36 -29.44
CA HIS A 33 -1.66 -13.86 -30.28
C HIS A 33 -1.31 -12.38 -30.07
N ILE A 34 -1.96 -11.69 -29.13
CA ILE A 34 -1.55 -10.32 -28.72
C ILE A 34 -0.47 -10.42 -27.66
N GLN A 35 0.76 -10.00 -27.98
CA GLN A 35 1.88 -10.08 -27.03
C GLN A 35 2.95 -8.99 -27.20
N GLY A 36 3.79 -8.82 -26.19
CA GLY A 36 4.81 -7.77 -26.15
C GLY A 36 6.13 -8.10 -26.86
N LYS A 37 6.38 -9.36 -27.22
CA LYS A 37 7.60 -9.78 -27.91
C LYS A 37 7.26 -11.01 -28.74
N TYR A 38 7.96 -11.24 -29.84
CA TYR A 38 7.94 -12.50 -30.56
C TYR A 38 8.38 -13.62 -29.61
N SER A 39 7.42 -14.33 -29.01
CA SER A 39 7.68 -15.48 -28.14
C SER A 39 6.89 -16.73 -28.56
N PHE A 40 6.42 -16.75 -29.80
CA PHE A 40 5.69 -17.88 -30.34
C PHE A 40 6.61 -19.05 -30.64
N ARG A 41 6.15 -20.28 -30.31
CA ARG A 41 6.82 -21.51 -30.74
C ARG A 41 6.65 -21.76 -32.24
N GLU A 42 5.50 -21.39 -32.77
CA GLU A 42 5.13 -21.44 -34.19
C GLU A 42 4.55 -20.07 -34.59
N ARG A 43 4.89 -19.54 -35.76
CA ARG A 43 4.36 -18.23 -36.21
C ARG A 43 2.85 -18.34 -36.44
N PRO A 44 2.00 -17.55 -35.76
CA PRO A 44 0.55 -17.63 -35.91
C PRO A 44 0.09 -17.12 -37.28
N GLN A 45 -1.18 -17.38 -37.62
CA GLN A 45 -1.78 -16.88 -38.87
C GLN A 45 -1.96 -15.37 -38.85
N TYR A 46 -2.33 -14.82 -37.69
CA TYR A 46 -2.33 -13.40 -37.40
C TYR A 46 -1.85 -13.13 -35.97
N ALA A 47 -1.24 -11.98 -35.75
CA ALA A 47 -0.79 -11.51 -34.44
C ALA A 47 -0.73 -10.00 -34.36
N ILE A 48 -0.84 -9.47 -33.14
CA ILE A 48 -0.52 -8.08 -32.81
C ILE A 48 0.63 -8.08 -31.82
N ILE A 49 1.74 -7.47 -32.20
CA ILE A 49 2.98 -7.49 -31.43
C ILE A 49 3.32 -6.07 -30.98
N LEU A 50 3.23 -5.83 -29.67
CA LEU A 50 3.51 -4.53 -29.11
C LEU A 50 5.00 -4.36 -28.77
N LYS A 51 5.67 -3.46 -29.45
CA LYS A 51 7.04 -3.02 -29.19
C LYS A 51 7.05 -1.63 -28.55
N THR A 52 8.10 -1.34 -27.80
CA THR A 52 8.34 0.01 -27.29
C THR A 52 9.43 0.63 -28.16
N SER A 53 9.11 1.72 -28.83
CA SER A 53 10.01 2.47 -29.70
C SER A 53 10.93 3.38 -28.90
N SER A 54 10.35 4.15 -27.98
CA SER A 54 11.06 5.10 -27.14
C SER A 54 10.35 5.30 -25.80
N ALA A 55 11.11 5.72 -24.80
CA ALA A 55 10.62 6.03 -23.46
C ALA A 55 11.46 7.17 -22.87
N ASN A 56 10.85 8.31 -22.59
CA ASN A 56 11.52 9.49 -22.07
C ASN A 56 10.86 9.97 -20.78
N GLN A 57 11.69 10.32 -19.79
CA GLN A 57 11.22 10.98 -18.59
C GLN A 57 11.01 12.47 -18.87
N VAL A 58 9.84 12.98 -18.50
CA VAL A 58 9.56 14.41 -18.45
C VAL A 58 9.58 14.85 -17.00
N ALA A 59 10.66 15.51 -16.60
CA ALA A 59 10.81 16.09 -15.26
C ALA A 59 9.96 17.36 -15.16
N LEU A 60 9.02 17.38 -14.22
CA LEU A 60 8.17 18.56 -13.95
C LEU A 60 8.78 19.49 -12.91
N SER A 61 9.66 18.96 -12.07
CA SER A 61 10.47 19.70 -11.10
C SER A 61 11.83 19.02 -10.93
N ALA A 62 12.80 19.74 -10.35
CA ALA A 62 14.17 19.25 -10.21
C ALA A 62 14.27 17.97 -9.37
N ASP A 63 13.36 17.80 -8.41
CA ASP A 63 13.28 16.67 -7.49
C ASP A 63 12.02 15.80 -7.71
N ASN A 64 11.20 16.12 -8.72
CA ASN A 64 9.88 15.54 -8.95
C ASN A 64 8.91 15.71 -7.76
N TYR A 65 9.16 16.63 -6.83
CA TYR A 65 8.24 16.90 -5.73
C TYR A 65 6.98 17.59 -6.26
N VAL A 66 5.82 17.05 -5.87
CA VAL A 66 4.50 17.58 -6.24
C VAL A 66 3.86 18.29 -5.03
N GLY A 67 3.89 17.66 -3.86
CA GLY A 67 3.26 18.23 -2.67
C GLY A 67 3.20 17.28 -1.48
N THR A 68 2.46 17.70 -0.44
CA THR A 68 2.17 16.88 0.75
C THR A 68 0.76 16.34 0.69
N VAL A 69 0.60 15.02 0.78
CA VAL A 69 -0.69 14.34 0.81
C VAL A 69 -1.32 14.49 2.19
N GLN A 70 -2.56 14.97 2.23
CA GLN A 70 -3.37 15.01 3.45
C GLN A 70 -4.37 13.87 3.47
N SER A 71 -4.29 13.01 4.48
CA SER A 71 -5.16 11.85 4.61
C SER A 71 -5.33 11.40 6.07
N HIS A 72 -6.33 10.57 6.33
CA HIS A 72 -6.50 9.76 7.54
C HIS A 72 -5.57 8.54 7.55
N VAL A 73 -5.09 8.09 6.39
CA VAL A 73 -4.35 6.83 6.28
C VAL A 73 -2.92 7.06 5.82
N MET A 74 -1.98 6.36 6.44
CA MET A 74 -0.60 6.31 5.99
C MET A 74 -0.07 4.88 6.00
N LEU A 75 0.78 4.55 5.01
CA LEU A 75 1.50 3.29 4.97
C LEU A 75 2.80 3.43 5.75
N ALA A 76 3.12 2.48 6.60
CA ALA A 76 4.36 2.42 7.35
C ALA A 76 5.02 1.05 7.20
N ARG A 77 6.35 1.03 7.30
CA ARG A 77 7.12 -0.21 7.38
C ARG A 77 7.15 -0.72 8.82
N VAL A 78 7.24 -2.04 8.98
CA VAL A 78 7.25 -2.69 10.29
C VAL A 78 8.61 -3.37 10.48
N GLY A 79 9.42 -2.82 11.39
CA GLY A 79 10.76 -3.35 11.68
C GLY A 79 11.66 -3.37 10.44
N ASP A 80 12.42 -4.46 10.28
CA ASP A 80 13.34 -4.67 9.16
C ASP A 80 12.66 -5.23 7.90
N SER A 81 11.34 -5.44 7.93
CA SER A 81 10.61 -5.96 6.78
C SER A 81 10.64 -4.95 5.62
N PRO A 82 10.82 -5.44 4.38
CA PRO A 82 10.96 -4.56 3.23
C PRO A 82 9.67 -3.78 2.93
N GLY A 83 8.50 -4.33 3.26
CA GLY A 83 7.20 -3.67 3.14
C GLY A 83 6.89 -3.30 1.70
N LEU A 84 7.02 -4.26 0.78
CA LEU A 84 6.93 -4.03 -0.67
C LEU A 84 5.66 -4.60 -1.30
N SER A 85 4.87 -5.37 -0.53
CA SER A 85 3.66 -6.02 -1.03
C SER A 85 2.53 -5.01 -1.30
N ILE A 86 2.34 -4.02 -0.43
CA ILE A 86 1.42 -2.89 -0.64
C ILE A 86 2.23 -1.73 -1.22
N GLU A 87 1.84 -1.27 -2.41
CA GLU A 87 2.54 -0.17 -3.09
C GLU A 87 2.05 1.21 -2.61
N TRP A 88 0.76 1.32 -2.32
CA TRP A 88 0.16 2.56 -1.81
C TRP A 88 -1.12 2.26 -1.02
N VAL A 89 -1.48 3.23 -0.18
CA VAL A 89 -2.76 3.27 0.52
C VAL A 89 -3.42 4.62 0.26
N ARG A 90 -4.75 4.63 0.17
CA ARG A 90 -5.55 5.85 0.07
C ARG A 90 -6.89 5.68 0.77
N GLU A 91 -7.59 6.78 0.97
CA GLU A 91 -8.96 6.75 1.48
C GLU A 91 -9.94 6.19 0.44
N ASP A 92 -10.92 5.42 0.90
CA ASP A 92 -12.10 5.09 0.14
C ASP A 92 -13.16 6.18 0.37
N GLU A 93 -13.22 7.14 -0.55
CA GLU A 93 -14.17 8.25 -0.50
C GLU A 93 -15.62 7.78 -0.45
N LEU A 94 -15.96 6.68 -1.14
CA LEU A 94 -17.32 6.14 -1.16
C LEU A 94 -17.70 5.54 0.19
N ALA A 95 -16.77 4.84 0.84
CA ALA A 95 -16.99 4.31 2.18
C ALA A 95 -17.16 5.43 3.21
N ILE A 96 -16.38 6.51 3.11
CA ILE A 96 -16.50 7.68 4.00
C ILE A 96 -17.84 8.39 3.78
N GLN A 97 -18.26 8.59 2.52
CA GLN A 97 -19.56 9.20 2.20
C GLN A 97 -20.73 8.36 2.75
N ARG A 98 -20.67 7.03 2.59
CA ARG A 98 -21.68 6.11 3.14
C ARG A 98 -21.74 6.15 4.67
N ASN A 99 -20.63 6.46 5.32
CA ASN A 99 -20.53 6.61 6.77
C ASN A 99 -20.76 8.05 7.26
N GLY A 100 -21.55 8.84 6.52
CA GLY A 100 -21.93 10.20 6.92
C GLY A 100 -20.77 11.20 6.98
N GLY A 101 -19.69 10.96 6.22
CA GLY A 101 -18.51 11.81 6.19
C GLY A 101 -17.49 11.52 7.30
N SER A 102 -17.78 10.57 8.19
CA SER A 102 -16.82 10.10 9.20
C SER A 102 -15.99 8.93 8.66
N PHE A 103 -14.72 8.84 9.07
CA PHE A 103 -13.90 7.68 8.73
C PHE A 103 -14.48 6.43 9.42
N PRO A 104 -14.78 5.33 8.69
CA PRO A 104 -15.51 4.18 9.24
C PRO A 104 -14.69 3.30 10.17
N THR A 105 -13.37 3.45 10.15
CA THR A 105 -12.44 2.64 10.93
C THR A 105 -11.88 3.44 12.10
N ALA A 106 -11.79 2.82 13.27
CA ALA A 106 -11.24 3.48 14.46
C ALA A 106 -9.76 3.85 14.26
N PRO A 107 -9.30 4.98 14.83
CA PRO A 107 -7.89 5.34 14.77
C PRO A 107 -7.01 4.27 15.42
N GLY A 108 -5.83 4.02 14.87
CA GLY A 108 -4.97 2.92 15.32
C GLY A 108 -3.90 2.55 14.30
N ILE A 109 -3.15 1.50 14.62
CA ILE A 109 -2.20 0.86 13.72
C ILE A 109 -2.76 -0.50 13.32
N TYR A 110 -2.87 -0.75 12.03
CA TYR A 110 -3.36 -1.99 11.46
C TYR A 110 -2.17 -2.73 10.87
N TYR A 111 -1.64 -3.71 11.59
CA TYR A 111 -0.54 -4.54 11.11
C TYR A 111 -1.05 -5.50 10.06
N ILE A 112 -0.28 -5.67 8.99
CA ILE A 112 -0.61 -6.53 7.87
C ILE A 112 0.51 -7.54 7.71
N GLU A 113 0.18 -8.82 7.80
CA GLU A 113 1.08 -9.92 7.52
C GLU A 113 0.62 -10.67 6.28
N VAL A 114 1.51 -10.81 5.31
CA VAL A 114 1.26 -11.53 4.06
C VAL A 114 1.67 -12.99 4.22
N GLU A 115 0.76 -13.90 3.90
CA GLU A 115 1.02 -15.33 3.91
C GLU A 115 0.80 -15.96 2.54
N ARG A 116 1.47 -17.09 2.30
CA ARG A 116 1.21 -17.92 1.12
C ARG A 116 0.02 -18.83 1.43
N THR A 117 -1.00 -18.81 0.59
CA THR A 117 -2.15 -19.71 0.77
C THR A 117 -1.74 -21.13 0.39
N ALA A 118 -2.13 -22.12 1.21
CA ALA A 118 -1.85 -23.54 0.94
C ALA A 118 -2.63 -24.09 -0.28
N SER A 119 -3.79 -23.51 -0.58
CA SER A 119 -4.66 -23.89 -1.69
C SER A 119 -4.80 -22.75 -2.69
N PRO A 120 -4.56 -22.97 -4.00
CA PRO A 120 -4.74 -21.92 -5.00
C PRO A 120 -6.20 -21.47 -5.05
N ILE A 121 -6.41 -20.15 -4.93
CA ILE A 121 -7.72 -19.52 -5.06
C ILE A 121 -8.01 -19.28 -6.56
N PRO A 122 -9.13 -19.76 -7.12
CA PRO A 122 -9.52 -19.49 -8.51
C PRO A 122 -9.60 -17.97 -8.77
N PRO A 123 -9.26 -17.46 -9.97
CA PRO A 123 -9.14 -18.20 -11.23
C PRO A 123 -7.72 -18.64 -11.64
N TYR A 124 -6.68 -18.34 -10.84
CA TYR A 124 -5.29 -18.54 -11.25
C TYR A 124 -4.67 -19.80 -10.61
N ASN A 125 -4.82 -20.94 -11.27
CA ASN A 125 -4.39 -22.26 -10.73
C ASN A 125 -2.88 -22.56 -10.89
N LYS A 126 -2.07 -21.63 -11.41
CA LYS A 126 -0.63 -21.86 -11.70
C LYS A 126 0.33 -20.93 -10.96
N GLU A 127 -0.16 -19.85 -10.33
CA GLU A 127 0.69 -18.88 -9.64
C GLU A 127 0.52 -19.01 -8.13
N ASP A 128 1.53 -18.57 -7.37
CA ASP A 128 1.44 -18.49 -5.92
C ASP A 128 0.33 -17.51 -5.53
N THR A 129 -0.70 -18.04 -4.88
CA THR A 129 -1.75 -17.21 -4.29
C THR A 129 -1.35 -16.79 -2.90
N PHE A 130 -1.54 -15.51 -2.61
CA PHE A 130 -1.24 -14.92 -1.32
C PHE A 130 -2.54 -14.49 -0.64
N GLN A 131 -2.50 -14.49 0.67
CA GLN A 131 -3.53 -13.93 1.54
C GLN A 131 -2.87 -13.02 2.56
N PHE A 132 -3.65 -12.18 3.23
CA PHE A 132 -3.15 -11.39 4.34
C PHE A 132 -4.11 -11.40 5.52
N TYR A 133 -3.54 -11.18 6.69
CA TYR A 133 -4.24 -10.94 7.93
C TYR A 133 -4.01 -9.51 8.37
N VAL A 134 -4.98 -8.97 9.10
CA VAL A 134 -4.88 -7.64 9.69
C VAL A 134 -5.02 -7.77 11.20
N ASP A 135 -4.01 -7.33 11.94
CA ASP A 135 -4.01 -7.26 13.39
C ASP A 135 -4.16 -5.81 13.83
N PRO A 136 -5.35 -5.38 14.29
CA PRO A 136 -5.58 -3.99 14.66
C PRO A 136 -5.09 -3.70 16.08
N LEU A 137 -4.31 -2.64 16.22
CA LEU A 137 -3.92 -2.01 17.46
C LEU A 137 -4.61 -0.65 17.56
N ILE A 138 -5.74 -0.60 18.25
CA ILE A 138 -6.64 0.56 18.26
C ILE A 138 -6.15 1.60 19.26
N ASP A 139 -6.16 2.86 18.86
CA ASP A 139 -5.89 3.99 19.73
C ASP A 139 -7.20 4.47 20.38
N VAL A 140 -7.23 4.47 21.71
CA VAL A 140 -8.28 5.09 22.50
C VAL A 140 -7.71 6.37 23.08
N ASN A 141 -8.41 7.48 22.87
CA ASN A 141 -8.04 8.78 23.42
C ASN A 141 -9.20 9.32 24.26
N ASP A 142 -8.87 10.02 25.35
CA ASP A 142 -9.83 10.67 26.24
C ASP A 142 -10.94 9.76 26.80
N GLU A 143 -10.63 8.48 27.09
CA GLU A 143 -11.62 7.60 27.71
C GLU A 143 -11.81 7.97 29.18
N THR A 144 -13.06 8.22 29.58
CA THR A 144 -13.38 8.37 31.01
C THR A 144 -13.49 7.00 31.67
N LEU A 145 -12.63 6.73 32.65
CA LEU A 145 -12.60 5.44 33.34
C LEU A 145 -13.80 5.28 34.27
N VAL A 146 -14.28 4.04 34.37
CA VAL A 146 -15.35 3.68 35.30
C VAL A 146 -14.76 3.49 36.69
N LYS A 147 -15.26 4.24 37.66
CA LYS A 147 -14.87 4.09 39.08
C LYS A 147 -15.49 2.82 39.66
N VAL A 148 -14.65 1.90 40.13
CA VAL A 148 -15.08 0.67 40.82
C VAL A 148 -15.13 0.92 42.33
N ASP A 149 -14.06 1.50 42.87
CA ASP A 149 -13.97 1.93 44.27
C ASP A 149 -13.13 3.23 44.37
N ASP A 150 -12.78 3.68 45.58
CA ASP A 150 -12.06 4.96 45.78
C ASP A 150 -10.62 4.99 45.22
N LEU A 151 -10.02 3.82 44.99
CA LEU A 151 -8.66 3.67 44.45
C LEU A 151 -8.64 2.93 43.11
N THR A 152 -9.69 2.19 42.78
CA THR A 152 -9.73 1.28 41.63
C THR A 152 -10.65 1.82 40.55
N TYR A 153 -10.11 1.85 39.34
CA TYR A 153 -10.76 2.31 38.12
C TYR A 153 -10.59 1.27 37.02
N GLN A 154 -11.50 1.28 36.06
CA GLN A 154 -11.58 0.26 35.03
C GLN A 154 -11.71 0.89 33.65
N THR A 155 -10.87 0.46 32.71
CA THR A 155 -11.01 0.76 31.28
C THR A 155 -12.03 -0.17 30.63
N GLN A 156 -12.57 0.24 29.49
CA GLN A 156 -13.50 -0.58 28.70
C GLN A 156 -12.83 -1.79 28.04
N ASN A 157 -11.55 -1.67 27.69
CA ASN A 157 -10.78 -2.71 27.01
C ASN A 157 -9.46 -3.02 27.75
N PRO A 158 -8.91 -4.24 27.59
CA PRO A 158 -7.56 -4.56 28.03
C PRO A 158 -6.53 -3.58 27.46
N VAL A 159 -5.47 -3.30 28.20
CA VAL A 159 -4.52 -2.25 27.86
C VAL A 159 -3.20 -2.86 27.43
N LEU A 160 -2.68 -2.44 26.28
CA LEU A 160 -1.32 -2.81 25.87
C LEU A 160 -0.31 -2.22 26.87
N ALA A 161 0.50 -3.08 27.47
CA ALA A 161 1.47 -2.68 28.50
C ALA A 161 2.38 -1.52 28.02
N GLY A 162 2.52 -0.49 28.85
CA GLY A 162 3.32 0.71 28.56
C GLY A 162 2.71 1.69 27.55
N SER A 163 1.50 1.43 27.04
CA SER A 163 0.79 2.37 26.16
C SER A 163 -0.06 3.38 26.92
N MET A 164 -0.44 3.09 28.16
CA MET A 164 -1.40 3.90 28.92
C MET A 164 -0.85 5.25 29.33
N ARG A 165 -1.70 6.26 29.25
CA ARG A 165 -1.53 7.59 29.81
C ARG A 165 -2.77 7.91 30.61
N LEU A 166 -2.58 8.30 31.86
CA LEU A 166 -3.67 8.57 32.76
C LEU A 166 -3.59 10.04 33.19
N TYR A 167 -4.71 10.73 33.11
CA TYR A 167 -4.83 12.13 33.47
C TYR A 167 -5.92 12.30 34.52
N GLU A 168 -5.60 13.04 35.57
CA GLU A 168 -6.57 13.51 36.54
C GLU A 168 -7.27 14.76 36.01
N MET A 169 -8.60 14.67 35.88
CA MET A 169 -9.47 15.75 35.44
C MET A 169 -10.17 16.38 36.67
N PRO A 170 -10.42 17.71 36.66
CA PRO A 170 -10.30 18.65 35.53
C PRO A 170 -8.89 19.25 35.32
N GLY A 171 -7.89 18.88 36.13
CA GLY A 171 -6.55 19.49 36.06
C GLY A 171 -5.69 19.07 34.86
N ALA A 172 -6.11 18.04 34.12
CA ALA A 172 -5.31 17.35 33.11
C ALA A 172 -3.90 16.99 33.63
N ILE A 173 -3.80 16.65 34.92
CA ILE A 173 -2.52 16.32 35.56
C ILE A 173 -2.18 14.89 35.16
N GLN A 174 -1.08 14.72 34.43
CA GLN A 174 -0.62 13.40 34.05
C GLN A 174 -0.10 12.63 35.27
N LEU A 175 -0.68 11.46 35.52
CA LEU A 175 -0.24 10.52 36.53
C LEU A 175 0.83 9.57 35.95
N LEU A 176 1.80 9.19 36.77
CA LEU A 176 2.90 8.30 36.37
C LEU A 176 2.68 6.88 36.91
N GLU A 177 2.77 5.90 36.01
CA GLU A 177 2.76 4.48 36.36
C GLU A 177 3.93 4.15 37.30
N GLY A 178 3.65 3.37 38.35
CA GLY A 178 4.61 2.99 39.40
C GLY A 178 4.83 4.05 40.48
N THR A 179 4.38 5.30 40.26
CA THR A 179 4.44 6.37 41.27
C THR A 179 3.06 6.70 41.82
N ASN A 180 2.11 6.98 40.92
CA ASN A 180 0.76 7.44 41.27
C ASN A 180 -0.29 6.33 41.11
N TYR A 181 0.00 5.33 40.27
CA TYR A 181 -0.90 4.21 40.03
C TYR A 181 -0.14 2.97 39.56
N THR A 182 -0.78 1.81 39.69
CA THR A 182 -0.38 0.57 39.03
C THR A 182 -1.44 0.15 38.02
N LEU A 183 -1.03 -0.47 36.91
CA LEU A 183 -1.90 -0.97 35.85
C LEU A 183 -1.80 -2.50 35.79
N ASP A 184 -2.95 -3.16 35.74
CA ASP A 184 -3.06 -4.53 35.29
C ASP A 184 -3.49 -4.53 33.79
N PRO A 185 -2.58 -4.90 32.87
CA PRO A 185 -2.83 -4.78 31.43
C PRO A 185 -3.88 -5.76 30.90
N ASP A 186 -4.02 -6.92 31.53
CA ASP A 186 -4.86 -8.02 31.02
C ASP A 186 -6.35 -7.69 31.17
N ASN A 187 -6.71 -7.04 32.28
CA ASN A 187 -8.07 -6.60 32.56
C ASN A 187 -8.26 -5.09 32.35
N GLY A 188 -7.19 -4.29 32.28
CA GLY A 188 -7.31 -2.83 32.21
C GLY A 188 -7.70 -2.17 33.54
N THR A 189 -7.42 -2.84 34.66
CA THR A 189 -7.67 -2.30 36.01
C THR A 189 -6.53 -1.35 36.40
N VAL A 190 -6.92 -0.15 36.85
CA VAL A 190 -6.01 0.89 37.32
C VAL A 190 -6.20 1.07 38.82
N THR A 191 -5.13 0.92 39.60
CA THR A 191 -5.14 1.11 41.05
C THR A 191 -4.29 2.31 41.43
N LEU A 192 -4.94 3.37 41.95
CA LEU A 192 -4.27 4.57 42.43
C LEU A 192 -3.60 4.34 43.78
N THR A 193 -2.50 5.04 44.03
CA THR A 193 -1.84 5.05 45.35
C THR A 193 -2.56 5.91 46.37
N GLU A 194 -3.23 6.96 45.90
CA GLU A 194 -4.02 7.90 46.71
C GLU A 194 -5.37 8.14 46.04
N PRO A 195 -6.46 8.35 46.82
CA PRO A 195 -7.77 8.59 46.26
C PRO A 195 -7.81 9.96 45.56
N LEU A 196 -8.59 10.06 44.49
CA LEU A 196 -8.79 11.34 43.81
C LEU A 196 -9.44 12.37 44.74
N PRO A 197 -9.13 13.66 44.57
CA PRO A 197 -9.84 14.74 45.26
C PRO A 197 -11.33 14.71 44.94
N ARG A 198 -12.14 15.29 45.83
CA ARG A 198 -13.60 15.34 45.65
C ARG A 198 -13.95 15.94 44.28
N ASN A 199 -14.72 15.19 43.49
CA ASN A 199 -15.14 15.49 42.11
C ASN A 199 -14.08 15.31 41.02
N GLY A 200 -12.95 14.65 41.32
CA GLY A 200 -11.99 14.24 40.29
C GLY A 200 -12.51 13.08 39.44
N SER A 201 -12.14 13.07 38.16
CA SER A 201 -12.32 11.92 37.27
C SER A 201 -11.00 11.57 36.58
N LEU A 202 -10.90 10.37 36.02
CA LEU A 202 -9.75 9.95 35.24
C LEU A 202 -10.10 9.93 33.75
N SER A 203 -9.20 10.49 32.96
CA SER A 203 -9.17 10.32 31.50
C SER A 203 -7.98 9.46 31.14
N ALA A 204 -8.11 8.52 30.21
CA ALA A 204 -6.98 7.75 29.72
C ALA A 204 -6.87 7.74 28.19
N ASP A 205 -5.62 7.79 27.75
CA ASP A 205 -5.22 7.43 26.39
C ASP A 205 -4.46 6.11 26.45
N TYR A 206 -4.84 5.14 25.64
CA TYR A 206 -4.16 3.86 25.60
C TYR A 206 -4.36 3.14 24.28
N ARG A 207 -3.69 2.01 24.11
CA ARG A 207 -3.91 1.11 22.99
C ARG A 207 -4.40 -0.24 23.45
N TYR A 208 -5.23 -0.88 22.63
CA TYR A 208 -5.62 -2.26 22.84
C TYR A 208 -5.57 -3.05 21.54
N VAL A 209 -5.32 -4.35 21.67
CA VAL A 209 -5.31 -5.29 20.53
C VAL A 209 -6.75 -5.70 20.25
N ALA A 210 -7.24 -5.41 19.06
CA ALA A 210 -8.55 -5.89 18.60
C ALA A 210 -8.40 -7.27 17.93
N PRO A 211 -9.51 -8.01 17.73
CA PRO A 211 -9.45 -9.30 17.05
C PRO A 211 -8.86 -9.19 15.65
N THR A 212 -7.98 -10.13 15.30
CA THR A 212 -7.44 -10.30 13.95
C THR A 212 -8.57 -10.47 12.93
N THR A 213 -8.43 -9.85 11.77
CA THR A 213 -9.31 -10.07 10.62
C THR A 213 -8.55 -10.75 9.48
N GLY A 214 -9.24 -11.63 8.74
CA GLY A 214 -8.68 -12.40 7.64
C GLY A 214 -9.04 -13.89 7.70
N PRO A 215 -8.55 -14.70 6.76
CA PRO A 215 -7.67 -14.32 5.65
C PRO A 215 -8.39 -13.50 4.59
N HIS A 216 -7.72 -12.46 4.08
CA HIS A 216 -8.17 -11.68 2.93
C HIS A 216 -7.36 -12.09 1.69
N PRO A 217 -8.01 -12.39 0.54
CA PRO A 217 -7.29 -12.78 -0.65
C PRO A 217 -6.50 -11.60 -1.23
N ILE A 218 -5.26 -11.85 -1.66
CA ILE A 218 -4.47 -10.91 -2.45
C ILE A 218 -4.55 -11.32 -3.91
N VAL A 219 -5.05 -10.41 -4.74
CA VAL A 219 -4.89 -10.49 -6.19
C VAL A 219 -3.86 -9.44 -6.57
N GLN A 220 -2.75 -9.86 -7.17
CA GLN A 220 -1.70 -8.95 -7.62
C GLN A 220 -2.28 -7.91 -8.58
N MET A 221 -1.79 -6.67 -8.51
CA MET A 221 -2.26 -5.54 -9.32
C MET A 221 -3.73 -5.17 -9.09
N GLN A 222 -4.34 -5.62 -8.00
CA GLN A 222 -5.67 -5.20 -7.58
C GLN A 222 -5.62 -4.52 -6.22
N ALA A 223 -6.67 -3.73 -5.97
CA ALA A 223 -6.86 -3.06 -4.70
C ALA A 223 -7.88 -3.80 -3.83
N ASN A 224 -7.57 -3.97 -2.55
CA ASN A 224 -8.52 -4.41 -1.55
C ASN A 224 -9.05 -3.18 -0.80
N HIS A 225 -10.37 -3.05 -0.68
CA HIS A 225 -11.02 -1.93 0.02
C HIS A 225 -11.97 -2.41 1.13
N THR A 226 -11.89 -3.69 1.49
CA THR A 226 -12.82 -4.35 2.42
C THR A 226 -12.16 -4.79 3.72
N ALA A 227 -10.85 -5.07 3.71
CA ALA A 227 -10.12 -5.55 4.88
C ALA A 227 -10.03 -4.49 5.99
N ILE A 228 -9.83 -3.22 5.62
CA ILE A 228 -9.85 -2.08 6.53
C ILE A 228 -10.86 -1.07 5.96
N PRO A 229 -12.08 -0.97 6.51
CA PRO A 229 -13.10 -0.07 5.98
C PRO A 229 -12.59 1.36 5.83
N GLY A 230 -12.92 2.04 4.74
CA GLY A 230 -12.44 3.40 4.48
C GLY A 230 -11.00 3.49 3.96
N THR A 231 -10.30 2.36 3.84
CA THR A 231 -8.94 2.30 3.29
C THR A 231 -8.92 1.44 2.04
N VAL A 232 -8.24 1.91 1.00
CA VAL A 232 -7.91 1.15 -0.21
C VAL A 232 -6.45 0.76 -0.16
N LEU A 233 -6.17 -0.55 -0.13
CA LEU A 233 -4.84 -1.15 -0.14
C LEU A 233 -4.51 -1.64 -1.55
N ALA A 234 -3.48 -1.09 -2.19
CA ALA A 234 -3.09 -1.55 -3.52
C ALA A 234 -1.91 -2.51 -3.46
N PHE A 235 -2.13 -3.74 -3.92
CA PHE A 235 -1.10 -4.76 -3.95
C PHE A 235 -0.34 -4.74 -5.27
N GLY A 236 0.99 -4.72 -5.17
CA GLY A 236 1.89 -4.74 -6.31
C GLY A 236 2.14 -6.14 -6.86
N ARG A 237 3.25 -6.27 -7.60
CA ARG A 237 3.77 -7.58 -8.06
C ARG A 237 4.86 -8.15 -7.16
N ARG A 238 5.28 -7.38 -6.15
CA ARG A 238 6.35 -7.76 -5.22
C ARG A 238 5.79 -8.36 -3.94
N VAL A 239 4.62 -8.98 -4.04
CA VAL A 239 3.97 -9.66 -2.93
C VAL A 239 4.83 -10.87 -2.57
N GLN A 240 5.19 -10.97 -1.30
CA GLN A 240 6.01 -12.04 -0.77
C GLN A 240 5.45 -12.50 0.58
N ALA A 241 5.46 -13.81 0.81
CA ALA A 241 5.07 -14.36 2.11
C ALA A 241 6.06 -13.94 3.21
N GLY A 242 5.55 -13.63 4.39
CA GLY A 242 6.28 -13.07 5.52
C GLY A 242 6.54 -11.57 5.43
N ASP A 243 6.07 -10.88 4.38
CA ASP A 243 6.16 -9.41 4.33
C ASP A 243 5.23 -8.79 5.37
N LYS A 244 5.74 -7.80 6.10
CA LYS A 244 5.03 -7.11 7.19
C LYS A 244 4.98 -5.62 6.92
N MET A 245 3.78 -5.05 7.01
CA MET A 245 3.52 -3.63 6.82
C MET A 245 2.51 -3.16 7.84
N ALA A 246 2.39 -1.85 8.03
CA ALA A 246 1.38 -1.27 8.89
C ALA A 246 0.63 -0.17 8.14
N VAL A 247 -0.68 -0.12 8.35
CA VAL A 247 -1.49 1.02 7.94
C VAL A 247 -1.87 1.78 9.20
N VAL A 248 -1.43 3.02 9.31
CA VAL A 248 -1.79 3.86 10.45
C VAL A 248 -2.97 4.72 10.05
N VAL A 249 -4.03 4.64 10.86
CA VAL A 249 -5.27 5.39 10.72
C VAL A 249 -5.31 6.46 11.80
N THR A 250 -5.48 7.71 11.41
CA THR A 250 -5.62 8.85 12.31
C THR A 250 -7.07 9.31 12.39
N ALA A 251 -7.47 9.84 13.56
CA ALA A 251 -8.83 10.32 13.77
C ALA A 251 -9.18 11.57 12.93
N ARG A 252 -8.17 12.30 12.46
CA ARG A 252 -8.30 13.52 11.65
C ARG A 252 -7.34 13.45 10.47
N ARG A 253 -7.73 14.05 9.33
CA ARG A 253 -6.83 14.23 8.19
C ARG A 253 -5.62 15.04 8.60
N GLY A 254 -4.44 14.53 8.28
CA GLY A 254 -3.16 15.18 8.51
C GLY A 254 -2.18 14.92 7.38
N PRO A 255 -1.01 15.56 7.40
CA PRO A 255 0.06 15.25 6.46
C PRO A 255 0.54 13.81 6.66
N THR A 256 0.43 12.97 5.63
CA THR A 256 0.68 11.52 5.71
C THR A 256 1.84 11.07 4.83
N ALA A 257 2.00 11.68 3.66
CA ALA A 257 3.07 11.35 2.73
C ALA A 257 3.52 12.58 1.93
N LEU A 258 4.75 12.53 1.44
CA LEU A 258 5.22 13.41 0.38
C LEU A 258 4.92 12.73 -0.96
N GLU A 259 4.25 13.46 -1.84
CA GLU A 259 3.98 13.01 -3.20
C GLU A 259 5.09 13.48 -4.12
N TYR A 260 5.71 12.51 -4.80
CA TYR A 260 6.59 12.76 -5.92
C TYR A 260 5.92 12.23 -7.19
N GLY A 261 6.04 12.96 -8.28
CA GLY A 261 5.36 12.60 -9.51
C GLY A 261 5.99 13.24 -10.73
N GLY A 262 5.62 12.70 -11.88
CA GLY A 262 6.15 13.15 -13.15
C GLY A 262 5.40 12.54 -14.31
N ARG A 263 5.94 12.78 -15.50
CA ARG A 263 5.39 12.29 -16.76
C ARG A 263 6.37 11.36 -17.44
N TRP A 264 5.82 10.38 -18.14
CA TRP A 264 6.57 9.37 -18.86
C TRP A 264 6.05 9.30 -20.29
N ASP A 265 6.80 9.88 -21.22
CA ASP A 265 6.46 9.88 -22.64
C ASP A 265 6.90 8.56 -23.26
N LEU A 266 5.98 7.88 -23.94
CA LEU A 266 6.20 6.58 -24.54
C LEU A 266 5.73 6.58 -25.98
N SER A 267 6.55 6.01 -26.86
CA SER A 267 6.14 5.64 -28.21
C SER A 267 6.05 4.12 -28.27
N LEU A 268 4.85 3.60 -28.56
CA LEU A 268 4.57 2.19 -28.73
C LEU A 268 4.28 1.89 -30.19
N ASP A 269 4.86 0.82 -30.71
CA ASP A 269 4.64 0.35 -32.06
C ASP A 269 3.92 -1.00 -31.99
N PHE A 270 2.76 -1.10 -32.64
CA PHE A 270 2.01 -2.36 -32.75
C PHE A 270 2.26 -2.92 -34.15
N ASP A 271 2.98 -4.02 -34.24
CA ASP A 271 3.13 -4.75 -35.50
C ASP A 271 1.99 -5.74 -35.64
N VAL A 272 1.11 -5.47 -36.60
CA VAL A 272 0.06 -6.39 -37.04
C VAL A 272 0.62 -7.24 -38.16
N VAL A 273 0.60 -8.55 -37.96
CA VAL A 273 1.07 -9.54 -38.92
C VAL A 273 -0.11 -10.41 -39.30
N ALA A 274 -0.36 -10.65 -40.59
CA ALA A 274 -1.29 -11.68 -41.04
C ALA A 274 -0.85 -12.33 -42.36
N ARG A 275 -1.33 -13.55 -42.63
CA ARG A 275 -1.12 -14.24 -43.93
C ARG A 275 -2.02 -13.75 -45.06
N ASP A 276 -3.12 -13.11 -44.72
CA ASP A 276 -4.09 -12.57 -45.68
C ASP A 276 -4.09 -11.04 -45.59
N VAL A 277 -4.03 -10.38 -46.75
CA VAL A 277 -4.05 -8.92 -46.89
C VAL A 277 -5.34 -8.34 -46.32
N TYR A 278 -6.48 -8.99 -46.58
CA TYR A 278 -7.77 -8.48 -46.11
C TYR A 278 -7.89 -8.58 -44.59
N ALA A 279 -7.48 -9.72 -44.01
CA ALA A 279 -7.44 -9.89 -42.57
C ALA A 279 -6.48 -8.88 -41.90
N GLN A 280 -5.30 -8.65 -42.50
CA GLN A 280 -4.35 -7.66 -41.98
C GLN A 280 -4.96 -6.25 -41.97
N GLN A 281 -5.57 -5.82 -43.07
CA GLN A 281 -6.20 -4.49 -43.17
C GLN A 281 -7.34 -4.33 -42.17
N GLU A 282 -8.22 -5.34 -42.06
CA GLU A 282 -9.34 -5.29 -41.13
C GLU A 282 -8.88 -5.23 -39.67
N ILE A 283 -7.87 -6.03 -39.29
CA ILE A 283 -7.30 -6.01 -37.95
C ILE A 283 -6.68 -4.65 -37.64
N VAL A 284 -5.97 -4.05 -38.60
CA VAL A 284 -5.37 -2.71 -38.44
C VAL A 284 -6.45 -1.66 -38.26
N ASP A 285 -7.43 -1.58 -39.16
CA ASP A 285 -8.47 -0.56 -39.14
C ASP A 285 -9.29 -0.62 -37.85
N LEU A 286 -9.72 -1.83 -37.44
CA LEU A 286 -10.46 -2.02 -36.20
C LEU A 286 -9.63 -1.64 -34.97
N THR A 287 -8.34 -1.99 -34.95
CA THR A 287 -7.45 -1.66 -33.84
C THR A 287 -7.21 -0.15 -33.75
N VAL A 288 -6.94 0.53 -34.86
CA VAL A 288 -6.75 2.00 -34.89
C VAL A 288 -8.01 2.72 -34.45
N MET A 289 -9.17 2.33 -34.99
CA MET A 289 -10.46 2.93 -34.62
C MET A 289 -10.80 2.70 -33.15
N TYR A 290 -10.52 1.52 -32.60
CA TYR A 290 -10.69 1.24 -31.18
C TYR A 290 -9.79 2.10 -30.30
N LEU A 291 -8.49 2.17 -30.64
CA LEU A 291 -7.51 2.93 -29.87
C LEU A 291 -7.86 4.43 -29.84
N TRP A 292 -8.26 4.98 -30.99
CA TRP A 292 -8.62 6.39 -31.12
C TRP A 292 -9.98 6.72 -30.50
N GLY A 293 -11.01 5.92 -30.81
CA GLY A 293 -12.40 6.21 -30.48
C GLY A 293 -12.83 5.81 -29.08
N ILE A 294 -12.29 4.71 -28.54
CA ILE A 294 -12.74 4.11 -27.29
C ILE A 294 -11.63 4.06 -26.25
N ALA A 295 -10.46 3.50 -26.60
CA ALA A 295 -9.40 3.29 -25.61
C ALA A 295 -8.85 4.60 -25.07
N ARG A 296 -8.73 5.64 -25.91
CA ARG A 296 -8.22 6.96 -25.51
C ARG A 296 -8.96 7.56 -24.32
N SER A 297 -10.29 7.58 -24.33
CA SER A 297 -11.08 8.17 -23.25
C SER A 297 -11.00 7.33 -21.97
N ARG A 298 -11.05 6.00 -22.10
CA ARG A 298 -10.95 5.07 -20.98
C ARG A 298 -9.57 5.13 -20.30
N LEU A 299 -8.51 5.09 -21.09
CA LEU A 299 -7.12 5.10 -20.59
C LEU A 299 -6.75 6.46 -20.00
N SER A 300 -7.33 7.56 -20.51
CA SER A 300 -7.12 8.89 -19.93
C SER A 300 -7.58 8.97 -18.48
N MET A 301 -8.67 8.28 -18.11
CA MET A 301 -9.11 8.18 -16.70
C MET A 301 -8.14 7.40 -15.80
N GLU A 302 -7.25 6.60 -16.38
CA GLU A 302 -6.24 5.81 -15.69
C GLU A 302 -4.87 6.51 -15.68
N GLY A 303 -4.78 7.75 -16.18
CA GLY A 303 -3.53 8.51 -16.27
C GLY A 303 -2.66 8.15 -17.47
N ILE A 304 -3.21 7.47 -18.48
CA ILE A 304 -2.55 7.16 -19.76
C ILE A 304 -3.20 8.00 -20.86
N GLU A 305 -2.54 9.08 -21.27
CA GLU A 305 -3.03 9.98 -22.31
C GLU A 305 -2.45 9.59 -23.66
N ILE A 306 -3.29 9.08 -24.58
CA ILE A 306 -2.89 8.85 -25.97
C ILE A 306 -2.94 10.19 -26.71
N SER A 307 -1.78 10.64 -27.20
CA SER A 307 -1.64 11.90 -27.93
C SER A 307 -1.92 11.71 -29.42
N THR A 308 -1.29 10.70 -30.02
CA THR A 308 -1.46 10.37 -31.44
C THR A 308 -1.51 8.86 -31.67
N VAL A 309 -2.31 8.46 -32.66
CA VAL A 309 -2.31 7.11 -33.24
C VAL A 309 -2.11 7.30 -34.72
N SER A 310 -1.08 6.69 -35.28
CA SER A 310 -0.77 6.73 -36.70
C SER A 310 -0.67 5.32 -37.26
N MET A 311 -1.13 5.16 -38.50
CA MET A 311 -0.85 3.97 -39.27
C MET A 311 0.48 4.17 -39.99
N GLY A 312 1.39 3.23 -39.78
CA GLY A 312 2.70 3.16 -40.44
C GLY A 312 2.61 2.51 -41.81
N GLY A 313 3.77 2.21 -42.39
CA GLY A 313 3.87 1.55 -43.68
C GLY A 313 3.44 0.09 -43.63
N GLU A 314 2.88 -0.38 -44.74
CA GLU A 314 2.69 -1.80 -45.02
C GLU A 314 3.98 -2.38 -45.59
N SER A 315 4.30 -3.62 -45.23
CA SER A 315 5.45 -4.35 -45.76
C SER A 315 5.14 -5.82 -45.91
N GLU A 316 5.87 -6.47 -46.81
CA GLU A 316 5.74 -7.90 -47.08
C GLU A 316 7.03 -8.60 -46.68
N GLU A 317 6.92 -9.65 -45.86
CA GLU A 317 8.05 -10.51 -45.48
C GLU A 317 7.81 -11.91 -46.03
N ALA A 318 8.78 -12.46 -46.76
CA ALA A 318 8.71 -13.85 -47.22
C ALA A 318 8.65 -14.80 -46.02
N TYR A 319 7.65 -15.68 -46.01
CA TYR A 319 7.43 -16.67 -44.95
C TYR A 319 8.42 -17.83 -45.00
N ASP A 320 8.74 -18.28 -46.22
CA ASP A 320 9.64 -19.40 -46.52
C ASP A 320 10.86 -18.91 -47.31
N GLU A 321 11.98 -19.64 -47.23
CA GLU A 321 13.21 -19.41 -48.00
C GLU A 321 12.96 -19.44 -49.52
N ASN A 322 11.87 -20.10 -49.96
CA ASN A 322 11.44 -20.15 -51.35
C ASN A 322 10.60 -18.94 -51.80
N ALA A 323 10.20 -18.05 -50.87
CA ALA A 323 9.38 -16.86 -51.13
C ALA A 323 8.02 -17.12 -51.83
N ASP A 324 7.43 -18.30 -51.63
CA ASP A 324 6.11 -18.66 -52.17
C ASP A 324 4.94 -18.15 -51.30
N ASP A 325 5.15 -18.06 -49.98
CA ASP A 325 4.17 -17.52 -49.02
C ASP A 325 4.69 -16.21 -48.42
N TYR A 326 3.79 -15.24 -48.19
CA TYR A 326 4.11 -13.93 -47.62
C TYR A 326 3.36 -13.68 -46.32
N TYR A 327 4.02 -12.97 -45.41
CA TYR A 327 3.38 -12.28 -44.30
C TYR A 327 3.22 -10.80 -44.65
N TYR A 328 1.99 -10.32 -44.50
CA TYR A 328 1.67 -8.90 -44.61
C TYR A 328 1.77 -8.29 -43.23
N ASN A 329 2.65 -7.30 -43.13
CA ASN A 329 2.95 -6.58 -41.90
C ASN A 329 2.47 -5.14 -42.04
N ALA A 330 1.82 -4.63 -41.02
CA ALA A 330 1.54 -3.21 -40.87
C ALA A 330 1.85 -2.77 -39.45
N THR A 331 2.43 -1.58 -39.31
CA THR A 331 2.76 -1.03 -38.00
C THR A 331 1.75 0.05 -37.63
N ILE A 332 1.30 0.09 -36.38
CA ILE A 332 0.52 1.19 -35.82
C ILE A 332 1.42 1.88 -34.78
N GLY A 333 1.72 3.16 -34.98
CA GLY A 333 2.45 3.97 -34.02
C GLY A 333 1.48 4.64 -33.04
N VAL A 334 1.74 4.52 -31.75
CA VAL A 334 0.98 5.21 -30.70
C VAL A 334 1.94 5.99 -29.82
N GLN A 335 1.74 7.30 -29.79
CA GLN A 335 2.39 8.16 -28.82
C GLN A 335 1.45 8.38 -27.65
N LEU A 336 1.97 8.17 -26.45
CA LEU A 336 1.23 8.38 -25.22
C LEU A 336 2.12 8.97 -24.13
N GLN A 337 1.46 9.59 -23.17
CA GLN A 337 2.07 10.09 -21.96
C GLN A 337 1.41 9.37 -20.78
N ALA A 338 2.22 8.81 -19.89
CA ALA A 338 1.74 8.20 -18.66
C ALA A 338 2.18 9.05 -17.47
N ASP A 339 1.20 9.50 -16.68
CA ASP A 339 1.47 10.14 -15.42
C ASP A 339 1.87 9.08 -14.38
N TRP A 340 2.82 9.41 -13.51
CA TRP A 340 3.19 8.57 -12.38
C TRP A 340 3.28 9.40 -11.11
N SER A 341 2.91 8.78 -10.01
CA SER A 341 3.14 9.31 -8.67
C SER A 341 3.61 8.21 -7.72
N ILE A 342 4.37 8.62 -6.71
CA ILE A 342 4.80 7.78 -5.59
C ILE A 342 4.58 8.56 -4.31
N HIS A 343 4.02 7.88 -3.32
CA HIS A 343 3.82 8.43 -1.99
C HIS A 343 4.94 7.93 -1.08
N VAL A 344 5.74 8.85 -0.55
CA VAL A 344 6.76 8.55 0.45
C VAL A 344 6.20 8.90 1.82
N PRO A 345 5.93 7.93 2.69
CA PRO A 345 5.31 8.19 3.99
C PRO A 345 6.14 9.10 4.89
N LEU A 346 5.46 9.98 5.62
CA LEU A 346 6.05 10.77 6.69
C LEU A 346 6.12 9.89 7.95
N ALA A 347 7.19 9.09 8.05
CA ALA A 347 7.30 8.00 9.04
C ALA A 347 7.30 8.43 10.52
N ALA A 348 7.39 9.72 10.85
CA ALA A 348 7.53 10.16 12.24
C ALA A 348 6.22 10.78 12.78
N THR A 349 5.49 10.02 13.60
CA THR A 349 4.52 10.60 14.53
C THR A 349 5.13 10.65 15.93
N VAL A 350 5.59 11.84 16.34
CA VAL A 350 6.10 12.03 17.71
C VAL A 350 4.91 11.96 18.67
N ARG A 351 4.80 10.86 19.41
CA ARG A 351 3.72 10.67 20.40
C ARG A 351 4.07 11.14 21.79
N ARG A 352 5.34 11.06 22.18
CA ARG A 352 5.83 11.34 23.54
C ARG A 352 7.14 12.09 23.42
N ALA A 353 7.18 13.28 23.99
CA ALA A 353 8.40 13.90 24.45
C ALA A 353 8.41 13.74 25.97
N LEU A 354 9.37 12.98 26.49
CA LEU A 354 9.59 12.96 27.93
C LEU A 354 10.52 14.10 28.29
N PRO A 355 10.14 15.00 29.23
CA PRO A 355 11.13 15.84 29.86
C PRO A 355 12.14 14.95 30.57
N GLN A 356 13.43 15.27 30.41
CA GLN A 356 14.48 14.62 31.19
C GLN A 356 14.24 14.90 32.67
N THR A 357 14.50 13.91 33.52
CA THR A 357 14.46 14.13 34.97
C THR A 357 15.63 15.01 35.41
N ASP A 358 15.52 15.73 36.53
CA ASP A 358 16.63 16.54 37.07
C ASP A 358 17.93 15.75 37.23
N ALA A 359 17.83 14.47 37.61
CA ALA A 359 18.97 13.58 37.70
C ALA A 359 19.61 13.31 36.33
N GLN A 360 18.78 13.09 35.30
CA GLN A 360 19.24 12.93 33.93
C GLN A 360 19.86 14.23 33.41
N ILE A 361 19.21 15.39 33.60
CA ILE A 361 19.72 16.71 33.18
C ILE A 361 21.09 16.99 33.81
N ARG A 362 21.28 16.69 35.11
CA ARG A 362 22.58 16.86 35.77
C ARG A 362 23.63 15.90 35.22
N MET A 363 23.23 14.67 34.86
CA MET A 363 24.13 13.69 34.25
C MET A 363 24.53 14.12 32.83
N THR A 364 23.60 14.60 31.99
CA THR A 364 23.92 15.14 30.66
C THR A 364 24.72 16.43 30.73
N ALA A 365 24.43 17.31 31.70
CA ALA A 365 25.20 18.54 31.91
C ALA A 365 26.62 18.30 32.44
N ALA A 366 26.90 17.10 32.98
CA ALA A 366 28.22 16.72 33.46
C ALA A 366 29.08 16.00 32.39
N LEU A 367 28.51 15.69 31.22
CA LEU A 367 29.22 15.04 30.12
C LEU A 367 29.87 16.08 29.21
N SER A 368 31.02 15.74 28.64
CA SER A 368 31.69 16.54 27.61
C SER A 368 31.01 16.38 26.24
N ASP A 369 31.26 17.32 25.32
CA ASP A 369 30.66 17.31 23.98
C ASP A 369 30.99 16.02 23.19
N GLU A 370 32.17 15.42 23.37
CA GLU A 370 32.56 14.15 22.76
C GLU A 370 31.80 12.95 23.35
N GLU A 371 31.55 12.95 24.66
CA GLU A 371 30.76 11.91 25.34
C GLU A 371 29.27 12.01 24.99
N LEU A 372 28.77 13.24 24.86
CA LEU A 372 27.42 13.53 24.34
C LEU A 372 27.24 13.02 22.91
N ALA A 373 28.23 13.23 22.03
CA ALA A 373 28.21 12.72 20.67
C ALA A 373 28.27 11.18 20.62
N ALA A 374 29.05 10.55 21.52
CA ALA A 374 29.14 9.09 21.62
C ALA A 374 27.85 8.43 22.14
N LEU A 375 27.04 9.14 22.93
CA LEU A 375 25.73 8.67 23.42
C LEU A 375 24.60 8.77 22.37
N GLY A 376 24.83 9.46 21.24
CA GLY A 376 23.84 9.61 20.17
C GLY A 376 22.51 10.20 20.63
N ASN A 377 21.39 9.68 20.10
CA ASN A 377 20.02 10.13 20.44
C ASN A 377 19.63 9.89 21.92
N ALA A 378 20.47 9.25 22.74
CA ALA A 378 20.18 9.03 24.15
C ALA A 378 20.32 10.30 25.01
N ALA A 379 21.07 11.29 24.53
CA ALA A 379 21.44 12.49 25.29
C ALA A 379 20.65 13.77 24.90
N THR A 380 19.88 13.76 23.81
CA THR A 380 19.04 14.89 23.43
C THR A 380 17.80 15.01 24.33
N SER A 381 17.35 16.25 24.58
CA SER A 381 16.19 16.58 25.41
C SER A 381 14.85 16.09 24.85
N ILE A 382 14.82 15.71 23.58
CA ILE A 382 13.70 15.06 22.91
C ILE A 382 14.12 13.62 22.62
N ARG A 383 13.82 12.72 23.55
CA ARG A 383 13.78 11.29 23.21
C ARG A 383 12.52 11.06 22.39
N VAL A 384 12.68 10.80 21.09
CA VAL A 384 11.63 10.14 20.31
C VAL A 384 11.52 8.73 20.89
N LEU A 385 10.64 8.61 21.89
CA LEU A 385 10.32 7.33 22.50
C LEU A 385 9.46 6.55 21.51
N ALA A 386 10.16 5.72 20.74
CA ALA A 386 9.67 4.71 19.83
C ALA A 386 9.11 5.22 18.49
N ASP A 387 9.81 4.78 17.45
CA ASP A 387 9.21 4.33 16.20
C ASP A 387 7.98 3.45 16.54
N LEU A 388 6.77 3.98 16.39
CA LEU A 388 5.46 3.32 16.49
C LEU A 388 5.09 2.50 17.75
N GLY A 389 5.96 2.36 18.76
CA GLY A 389 5.81 1.33 19.81
C GLY A 389 6.46 -0.02 19.45
N LEU A 390 7.35 -0.02 18.45
CA LEU A 390 8.20 -1.15 18.07
C LEU A 390 9.24 -1.39 19.18
N ARG A 391 8.84 -2.05 20.27
CA ARG A 391 9.81 -2.89 20.99
C ARG A 391 10.14 -4.07 20.08
N ALA A 392 11.36 -4.57 20.22
CA ALA A 392 11.92 -5.66 19.43
C ALA A 392 10.92 -6.80 19.15
N VAL A 393 11.16 -7.54 18.06
CA VAL A 393 10.44 -8.72 17.51
C VAL A 393 10.19 -9.87 18.52
N GLU A 394 10.45 -9.66 19.81
CA GLU A 394 10.21 -10.56 20.94
C GLU A 394 8.93 -10.20 21.72
N ASP A 395 7.97 -9.50 21.11
CA ASP A 395 6.63 -9.36 21.70
C ASP A 395 5.90 -10.71 21.58
N PRO A 396 5.62 -11.42 22.71
CA PRO A 396 5.14 -12.80 22.69
C PRO A 396 3.77 -12.98 22.02
N PHE A 397 3.06 -11.89 21.73
CA PHE A 397 1.77 -11.93 21.04
C PHE A 397 1.88 -12.07 19.51
N PHE A 398 3.09 -11.91 18.93
CA PHE A 398 3.30 -11.89 17.47
C PHE A 398 4.18 -13.04 16.93
N VAL A 399 4.40 -14.11 17.71
CA VAL A 399 5.19 -15.27 17.28
C VAL A 399 4.30 -16.34 16.63
N GLY A 400 4.21 -16.29 15.30
CA GLY A 400 4.02 -17.44 14.39
C GLY A 400 2.79 -18.34 14.56
N LEU A 401 1.74 -18.08 13.77
CA LEU A 401 0.66 -19.05 13.51
C LEU A 401 1.09 -20.26 12.67
N GLY A 402 2.35 -20.30 12.20
CA GLY A 402 2.94 -21.43 11.47
C GLY A 402 3.53 -22.55 12.34
N GLY A 403 3.49 -22.44 13.67
CA GLY A 403 3.93 -23.49 14.60
C GLY A 403 2.77 -24.41 15.00
N THR A 404 2.67 -25.57 14.37
CA THR A 404 1.83 -26.68 14.84
C THR A 404 2.19 -27.04 16.30
N TYR A 405 1.27 -26.84 17.24
CA TYR A 405 1.32 -27.46 18.56
C TYR A 405 0.27 -28.57 18.67
N GLU A 406 0.49 -29.63 17.91
CA GLU A 406 0.18 -30.97 18.41
C GLU A 406 1.27 -31.32 19.43
N GLY A 407 0.87 -31.62 20.67
CA GLY A 407 1.79 -32.10 21.68
C GLY A 407 1.32 -31.88 23.11
N ILE A 408 0.34 -32.67 23.52
CA ILE A 408 0.06 -32.93 24.94
C ILE A 408 1.24 -33.74 25.51
N SER A 409 1.92 -33.18 26.52
CA SER A 409 2.40 -33.89 27.72
C SER A 409 2.91 -32.90 28.75
#